data_AF-A0A948DMJ0-F1
#
_entry.id   AF-A0A948DMJ0-F1
#
_cell.length_a   1.000
_cell.length_b   1.000
_cell.length_c   1.000
_cell.angle_alpha   90.00
_cell.angle_beta   90.00
_cell.angle_gamma   90.00
#
_symmetry.space_group_name_H-M   'P 1'
#
loop_
_entity.id
_entity.type
_entity.pdbx_description
1 polymer ?
#
loop_
_entity_poly.entity_id
_entity_poly.type
_entity_poly.pdbx_seq_one_letter_code
_entity_poly.pdbx_strand_id
1 'polypeptide(L)'
;MRNLAPFEIGSVIKKLNHIHCQISDKHQIPFPKPETFWLSQYVYERRYIRIHEDGRIEGGLSRFVSSLVDFSFIRSIVARRYSLVGIAYDPVSLFLLDLFRHLEKYADMKAFVDALHDWERGKNFRLYAGITSGNIPCEATFTNFKKRLGEELYNQIFHALVEIAERLGFLSYKIIATDGTLFPTNARYKGCTWFEKGCNCVEFVGIIDNVRRRVRYRLNHPDEEVLHKEI
;
A
#
# COMPACT_ATOMS: atom_id res chain seq x y z
N MET A 1 -18.29 -24.56 -3.56
CA MET A 1 -17.68 -23.30 -4.05
C MET A 1 -18.10 -22.16 -3.13
N ARG A 2 -17.18 -21.28 -2.71
CA ARG A 2 -17.55 -20.07 -1.95
C ARG A 2 -18.34 -19.13 -2.87
N ASN A 3 -19.44 -18.57 -2.38
CA ASN A 3 -20.22 -17.59 -3.13
C ASN A 3 -19.40 -16.29 -3.24
N LEU A 4 -19.04 -15.91 -4.46
CA LEU A 4 -18.25 -14.70 -4.76
C LEU A 4 -19.11 -13.48 -5.13
N ALA A 5 -20.44 -13.62 -5.19
CA ALA A 5 -21.36 -12.51 -5.47
C ALA A 5 -21.18 -11.27 -4.55
N PRO A 6 -20.78 -11.42 -3.26
CA PRO A 6 -20.47 -10.27 -2.40
C PRO A 6 -19.27 -9.42 -2.87
N PHE A 7 -18.40 -9.99 -3.70
CA PHE A 7 -17.19 -9.35 -4.24
C PHE A 7 -17.38 -8.87 -5.68
N GLU A 8 -18.58 -9.01 -6.25
CA GLU A 8 -18.91 -8.34 -7.50
C GLU A 8 -18.78 -6.83 -7.35
N ILE A 9 -18.28 -6.16 -8.39
CA ILE A 9 -18.01 -4.72 -8.38
C ILE A 9 -19.26 -3.93 -7.95
N GLY A 10 -20.45 -4.32 -8.42
CA GLY A 10 -21.71 -3.68 -8.03
C GLY A 10 -22.00 -3.79 -6.53
N SER A 11 -21.79 -4.97 -5.94
CA SER A 11 -21.96 -5.23 -4.50
C SER A 11 -20.93 -4.47 -3.67
N VAL A 12 -19.66 -4.47 -4.10
CA VAL A 12 -18.57 -3.74 -3.45
C VAL A 12 -18.84 -2.25 -3.45
N ILE A 13 -19.27 -1.67 -4.57
CA ILE A 13 -19.56 -0.23 -4.63
C ILE A 13 -20.73 0.16 -3.73
N LYS A 14 -21.79 -0.66 -3.66
CA LYS A 14 -22.91 -0.41 -2.72
C LYS A 14 -22.42 -0.37 -1.27
N LYS A 15 -21.55 -1.30 -0.88
CA LYS A 15 -20.93 -1.31 0.45
C LYS A 15 -20.01 -0.09 0.68
N LEU A 16 -19.18 0.25 -0.30
CA LEU A 16 -18.29 1.42 -0.24
C LEU A 16 -19.05 2.71 0.03
N ASN A 17 -20.17 2.94 -0.65
CA ASN A 17 -20.97 4.14 -0.41
C ASN A 17 -21.41 4.26 1.05
N HIS A 18 -21.81 3.16 1.69
CA HIS A 18 -22.16 3.17 3.10
C HIS A 18 -20.95 3.42 4.01
N ILE A 19 -19.80 2.79 3.69
CA ILE A 19 -18.55 2.98 4.42
C ILE A 19 -18.05 4.42 4.31
N HIS A 20 -18.14 5.05 3.13
CA HIS A 20 -17.75 6.43 2.91
C HIS A 20 -18.55 7.38 3.80
N CYS A 21 -19.87 7.19 3.93
CA CYS A 21 -20.68 7.97 4.87
C CYS A 21 -20.16 7.84 6.31
N GLN A 22 -19.90 6.62 6.77
CA GLN A 22 -19.42 6.36 8.14
C GLN A 22 -18.05 6.98 8.41
N ILE A 23 -17.15 6.97 7.43
CA ILE A 23 -15.82 7.56 7.55
C ILE A 23 -15.89 9.09 7.51
N SER A 24 -16.74 9.64 6.64
CA SER A 24 -17.02 11.07 6.63
C SER A 24 -17.59 11.54 7.97
N ASP A 25 -18.50 10.77 8.57
CA ASP A 25 -19.07 11.08 9.88
C ASP A 25 -18.03 11.01 11.02
N LYS A 26 -17.04 10.13 10.90
CA LYS A 26 -15.92 10.04 11.86
C LYS A 26 -14.94 11.20 11.72
N HIS A 27 -14.79 11.76 10.51
CA HIS A 27 -13.80 12.77 10.17
C HIS A 27 -14.47 14.08 9.74
N GLN A 28 -15.02 14.82 10.71
CA GLN A 28 -15.78 16.05 10.47
C GLN A 28 -14.97 17.35 10.64
N ILE A 29 -13.69 17.28 11.03
CA ILE A 29 -12.87 18.48 11.21
C ILE A 29 -12.76 19.20 9.87
N PRO A 30 -13.24 20.46 9.75
CA PRO A 30 -13.17 21.19 8.49
C PRO A 30 -11.73 21.55 8.16
N PHE A 31 -11.39 21.51 6.88
CA PHE A 31 -10.07 21.93 6.44
C PHE A 31 -9.96 23.45 6.56
N PRO A 32 -8.95 23.98 7.27
CA PRO A 32 -8.94 25.39 7.66
C PRO A 32 -8.61 26.34 6.50
N LYS A 33 -8.11 25.87 5.36
CA LYS A 33 -7.63 26.74 4.28
C LYS A 33 -8.73 27.00 3.24
N PRO A 34 -9.03 28.27 2.90
CA PRO A 34 -9.97 28.61 1.82
C PRO A 34 -9.51 28.09 0.45
N GLU A 35 -10.48 27.73 -0.41
CA GLU A 35 -10.22 27.17 -1.75
C GLU A 35 -9.42 28.11 -2.66
N THR A 36 -9.53 29.43 -2.48
CA THR A 36 -8.78 30.44 -3.25
C THR A 36 -7.25 30.31 -3.08
N PHE A 37 -6.79 29.65 -2.03
CA PHE A 37 -5.37 29.44 -1.75
C PHE A 37 -4.88 28.02 -2.11
N TRP A 38 -5.72 27.23 -2.78
CA TRP A 38 -5.40 25.86 -3.15
C TRP A 38 -4.71 25.81 -4.52
N LEU A 39 -3.56 25.14 -4.59
CA LEU A 39 -2.84 24.90 -5.86
C LEU A 39 -3.40 23.72 -6.65
N SER A 40 -4.09 22.82 -5.96
CA SER A 40 -4.75 21.63 -6.49
C SER A 40 -6.04 21.41 -5.71
N GLN A 41 -7.03 20.79 -6.33
CA GLN A 41 -8.31 20.49 -5.68
C GLN A 41 -8.78 19.12 -6.12
N TYR A 42 -8.62 18.13 -5.25
CA TYR A 42 -9.23 16.82 -5.46
C TYR A 42 -10.75 16.92 -5.33
N VAL A 43 -11.47 16.32 -6.27
CA VAL A 43 -12.91 16.12 -6.16
C VAL A 43 -13.16 14.65 -6.45
N TYR A 44 -13.87 13.98 -5.54
CA TYR A 44 -14.24 12.59 -5.78
C TYR A 44 -15.25 12.52 -6.93
N GLU A 45 -14.85 11.84 -7.98
CA GLU A 45 -15.69 11.56 -9.14
C GLU A 45 -15.78 10.06 -9.33
N ARG A 46 -17.00 9.54 -9.28
CA ARG A 46 -17.23 8.13 -9.56
C ARG A 46 -17.13 7.89 -11.06
N ARG A 47 -16.00 7.33 -11.49
CA ARG A 47 -15.75 6.99 -12.89
C ARG A 47 -16.06 5.53 -13.17
N TYR A 48 -16.60 5.27 -14.36
CA TYR A 48 -16.85 3.91 -14.79
C TYR A 48 -15.53 3.18 -15.02
N ILE A 49 -15.42 1.99 -14.45
CA ILE A 49 -14.25 1.11 -14.53
C ILE A 49 -14.55 0.05 -15.58
N ARG A 50 -13.73 -0.01 -16.62
CA ARG A 50 -13.77 -1.07 -17.62
C ARG A 50 -12.65 -2.06 -17.31
N ILE A 51 -13.03 -3.30 -17.08
CA ILE A 51 -12.12 -4.43 -16.96
C ILE A 51 -12.30 -5.25 -18.23
N HIS A 52 -11.21 -5.41 -18.98
CA HIS A 52 -11.19 -6.23 -20.18
C HIS A 52 -11.21 -7.71 -19.80
N GLU A 53 -11.56 -8.59 -20.76
CA GLU A 53 -11.65 -10.03 -20.53
C GLU A 53 -10.31 -10.66 -20.10
N ASP A 54 -9.19 -10.02 -20.44
CA ASP A 54 -7.83 -10.40 -20.03
C ASP A 54 -7.47 -9.93 -18.61
N GLY A 55 -8.40 -9.28 -17.89
CA GLY A 55 -8.20 -8.74 -16.55
C GLY A 55 -7.49 -7.39 -16.52
N ARG A 56 -7.17 -6.78 -17.67
CA ARG A 56 -6.59 -5.44 -17.70
C ARG A 56 -7.63 -4.41 -17.32
N ILE A 57 -7.23 -3.47 -16.47
CA ILE A 57 -8.07 -2.34 -16.08
C ILE A 57 -7.72 -1.15 -16.96
N GLU A 58 -8.71 -0.61 -17.65
CA GLU A 58 -8.54 0.58 -18.48
C GLU A 58 -8.08 1.76 -17.62
N GLY A 59 -6.94 2.37 -17.92
CA GLY A 59 -6.38 3.48 -17.13
C GLY A 59 -5.64 3.06 -15.85
N GLY A 60 -5.38 1.77 -15.66
CA GLY A 60 -4.50 1.25 -14.61
C GLY A 60 -5.11 1.16 -13.21
N LEU A 61 -4.28 0.78 -12.25
CA LEU A 61 -4.67 0.63 -10.84
C LEU A 61 -4.98 1.98 -10.20
N SER A 62 -4.27 3.02 -10.62
CA SER A 62 -4.53 4.40 -10.20
C SER A 62 -5.97 4.85 -10.49
N ARG A 63 -6.52 4.54 -11.68
CA ARG A 63 -7.93 4.82 -12.00
C ARG A 63 -8.87 3.98 -11.15
N PHE A 64 -8.57 2.68 -10.99
CA PHE A 64 -9.39 1.77 -10.21
C PHE A 64 -9.60 2.28 -8.78
N VAL A 65 -8.50 2.59 -8.08
CA VAL A 65 -8.53 3.03 -6.69
C VAL A 65 -9.20 4.41 -6.54
N SER A 66 -8.82 5.38 -7.38
CA SER A 66 -9.39 6.73 -7.32
C SER A 66 -10.89 6.79 -7.68
N SER A 67 -11.40 5.82 -8.43
CA SER A 67 -12.83 5.73 -8.77
C SER A 67 -13.66 5.06 -7.68
N LEU A 68 -13.06 4.15 -6.91
CA LEU A 68 -13.75 3.38 -5.88
C LEU A 68 -13.77 4.07 -4.53
N VAL A 69 -12.64 4.64 -4.11
CA VAL A 69 -12.48 5.18 -2.76
C VAL A 69 -12.51 6.70 -2.81
N ASP A 70 -13.33 7.29 -1.94
CA ASP A 70 -13.31 8.73 -1.69
C ASP A 70 -12.25 9.05 -0.63
N PHE A 71 -11.24 9.84 -1.01
CA PHE A 71 -10.12 10.22 -0.15
C PHE A 71 -10.33 11.57 0.56
N SER A 72 -11.51 12.19 0.44
CA SER A 72 -11.81 13.51 1.01
C SER A 72 -11.61 13.57 2.54
N PHE A 73 -11.77 12.44 3.24
CA PHE A 73 -11.56 12.34 4.69
C PHE A 73 -10.13 12.71 5.13
N ILE A 74 -9.13 12.58 4.25
CA ILE A 74 -7.73 12.94 4.55
C ILE A 74 -7.63 14.42 4.94
N ARG A 75 -8.40 15.31 4.29
CA ARG A 75 -8.39 16.76 4.62
C ARG A 75 -8.70 17.00 6.09
N SER A 76 -9.65 16.25 6.63
CA SER A 76 -10.05 16.35 8.02
C SER A 76 -8.97 15.82 8.98
N ILE A 77 -8.36 14.67 8.66
CA ILE A 77 -7.26 14.09 9.45
C ILE A 77 -6.08 15.07 9.56
N VAL A 78 -5.71 15.72 8.45
CA VAL A 78 -4.51 16.56 8.38
C VAL A 78 -4.77 18.03 8.74
N ALA A 79 -6.03 18.42 8.94
CA ALA A 79 -6.47 19.81 9.12
C ALA A 79 -5.60 20.58 10.13
N ARG A 80 -5.25 19.95 11.26
CA ARG A 80 -4.44 20.56 12.34
C ARG A 80 -3.03 21.01 11.93
N ARG A 81 -2.49 20.52 10.80
CA ARG A 81 -1.16 20.89 10.28
C ARG A 81 -1.19 21.99 9.24
N TYR A 82 -2.38 22.45 8.87
CA TYR A 82 -2.58 23.51 7.91
C TYR A 82 -3.07 24.76 8.61
N SER A 83 -2.61 25.92 8.14
CA SER A 83 -3.05 27.22 8.62
C SER A 83 -3.91 27.92 7.56
N LEU A 84 -4.66 28.94 8.00
CA LEU A 84 -5.44 29.81 7.13
C LEU A 84 -4.56 30.53 6.10
N VAL A 85 -3.33 30.87 6.48
CA VAL A 85 -2.42 31.72 5.68
C VAL A 85 -1.56 30.91 4.72
N GLY A 86 -1.21 31.52 3.59
CA GLY A 86 -0.30 30.97 2.60
C GLY A 86 -0.97 30.06 1.57
N ILE A 87 -0.25 29.79 0.50
CA ILE A 87 -0.71 28.94 -0.60
C ILE A 87 -0.30 27.49 -0.29
N ALA A 88 -1.16 26.52 -0.56
CA ALA A 88 -0.83 25.11 -0.39
C ALA A 88 -1.50 24.23 -1.43
N TYR A 89 -0.86 23.10 -1.73
CA TYR A 89 -1.52 21.99 -2.39
C TYR A 89 -2.56 21.37 -1.46
N ASP A 90 -3.61 20.83 -2.06
CA ASP A 90 -4.56 19.98 -1.36
C ASP A 90 -3.84 18.71 -0.87
N PRO A 91 -3.89 18.39 0.43
CA PRO A 91 -3.24 17.20 0.97
C PRO A 91 -3.72 15.90 0.33
N VAL A 92 -4.97 15.84 -0.13
CA VAL A 92 -5.51 14.65 -0.81
C VAL A 92 -4.80 14.43 -2.14
N SER A 93 -4.63 15.49 -2.93
CA SER A 93 -3.92 15.44 -4.21
C SER A 93 -2.50 14.90 -4.05
N LEU A 94 -1.74 15.42 -3.08
CA LEU A 94 -0.36 14.98 -2.84
C LEU A 94 -0.29 13.54 -2.32
N PHE A 95 -1.22 13.16 -1.44
CA PHE A 95 -1.30 11.78 -0.95
C PHE A 95 -1.61 10.79 -2.08
N LEU A 96 -2.59 11.11 -2.94
CA LEU A 96 -2.97 10.27 -4.07
C LEU A 96 -1.82 10.07 -5.06
N LEU A 97 -1.03 11.11 -5.34
CA LEU A 97 0.15 11.00 -6.18
C LEU A 97 1.21 10.07 -5.58
N ASP A 98 1.50 10.19 -4.28
CA ASP A 98 2.43 9.28 -3.61
C ASP A 98 1.88 7.84 -3.60
N LEU A 99 0.56 7.66 -3.47
CA LEU A 99 -0.10 6.36 -3.60
C LEU A 99 0.03 5.79 -5.02
N PHE A 100 -0.20 6.60 -6.06
CA PHE A 100 -0.08 6.16 -7.45
C PHE A 100 1.33 5.70 -7.80
N ARG A 101 2.36 6.38 -7.27
CA ARG A 101 3.75 5.93 -7.38
C ARG A 101 3.90 4.48 -6.91
N HIS A 102 3.30 4.14 -5.76
CA HIS A 102 3.33 2.78 -5.21
C HIS A 102 2.48 1.79 -6.02
N LEU A 103 1.27 2.16 -6.44
CA LEU A 103 0.38 1.29 -7.20
C LEU A 103 0.94 0.92 -8.57
N GLU A 104 1.55 1.88 -9.25
CA GLU A 104 2.14 1.72 -10.59
C GLU A 104 3.62 1.27 -10.54
N LYS A 105 4.13 0.95 -9.34
CA LYS A 105 5.46 0.35 -9.10
C LYS A 105 6.65 1.18 -9.60
N TYR A 106 6.57 2.50 -9.50
CA TYR A 106 7.73 3.36 -9.74
C TYR A 106 8.77 3.17 -8.63
N ALA A 107 10.02 2.90 -9.02
CA ALA A 107 11.12 2.69 -8.07
C ALA A 107 11.36 3.93 -7.20
N ASP A 108 11.48 5.10 -7.83
CA ASP A 108 11.87 6.34 -7.18
C ASP A 108 10.85 7.46 -7.38
N MET A 109 10.84 8.43 -6.45
CA MET A 109 10.00 9.63 -6.57
C MET A 109 10.38 10.44 -7.81
N LYS A 110 11.68 10.56 -8.12
CA LYS A 110 12.16 11.28 -9.29
C LYS A 110 11.58 10.72 -10.59
N ALA A 111 11.67 9.40 -10.79
CA ALA A 111 11.12 8.74 -11.98
C ALA A 111 9.60 8.96 -12.12
N PHE A 112 8.88 8.99 -10.99
CA PHE A 112 7.45 9.29 -10.98
C PHE A 112 7.16 10.76 -11.29
N VAL A 113 7.93 11.70 -10.74
CA VAL A 113 7.79 13.13 -11.04
C VAL A 113 8.06 13.41 -12.52
N ASP A 114 9.05 12.76 -13.12
CA ASP A 114 9.32 12.86 -14.56
C ASP A 114 8.11 12.38 -15.37
N ALA A 115 7.53 11.24 -15.01
CA ALA A 115 6.29 10.75 -15.62
C ALA A 115 5.07 11.65 -15.34
N LEU A 116 5.03 12.31 -14.19
CA LEU A 116 3.97 13.24 -13.82
C LEU A 116 4.03 14.56 -14.60
N HIS A 117 5.22 14.98 -15.05
CA HIS A 117 5.40 16.17 -15.90
C HIS A 117 5.18 15.87 -17.39
N ASP A 118 5.28 14.60 -17.79
CA ASP A 118 5.02 14.17 -19.15
C ASP A 118 3.57 14.51 -19.57
N TRP A 119 3.41 15.04 -20.78
CA TRP A 119 2.12 15.50 -21.30
C TRP A 119 1.06 14.39 -21.33
N GLU A 120 1.43 13.18 -21.79
CA GLU A 120 0.49 12.08 -21.98
C GLU A 120 0.47 11.14 -20.78
N ARG A 121 1.64 10.68 -20.33
CA ARG A 121 1.76 9.67 -19.26
C ARG A 121 1.21 10.22 -17.94
N GLY A 122 1.53 11.47 -17.63
CA GLY A 122 1.12 12.13 -16.40
C GLY A 122 -0.33 12.61 -16.41
N LYS A 123 -0.99 12.66 -17.57
CA LYS A 123 -2.33 13.26 -17.73
C LYS A 123 -3.35 12.63 -16.81
N ASN A 124 -3.37 11.30 -16.75
CA ASN A 124 -4.31 10.56 -15.92
C ASN A 124 -4.04 10.78 -14.43
N PHE A 125 -2.78 10.72 -13.99
CA PHE A 125 -2.43 10.99 -12.59
C PHE A 125 -2.83 12.41 -12.15
N ARG A 126 -2.58 13.41 -13.00
CA ARG A 126 -3.00 14.80 -12.74
C ARG A 126 -4.51 14.94 -12.66
N LEU A 127 -5.25 14.32 -13.59
CA LEU A 127 -6.71 14.33 -13.60
C LEU A 127 -7.30 13.66 -12.35
N TYR A 128 -6.70 12.57 -11.89
CA TYR A 128 -7.21 11.81 -10.74
C TYR A 128 -6.90 12.49 -9.41
N ALA A 129 -5.76 13.17 -9.32
CA ALA A 129 -5.36 13.94 -8.14
C ALA A 129 -5.93 15.37 -8.10
N GLY A 130 -6.55 15.86 -9.17
CA GLY A 130 -7.08 17.23 -9.23
C GLY A 130 -6.00 18.30 -9.39
N ILE A 131 -4.97 18.01 -10.19
CA ILE A 131 -3.85 18.92 -10.44
C ILE A 131 -4.04 19.65 -11.76
N THR A 132 -3.99 20.97 -11.70
CA THR A 132 -4.00 21.84 -12.87
C THR A 132 -2.61 21.85 -13.53
N SER A 133 -2.58 21.92 -14.87
CA SER A 133 -1.32 21.91 -15.65
C SER A 133 -0.33 23.02 -15.28
N GLY A 134 -0.78 24.12 -14.66
CA GLY A 134 0.09 25.22 -14.24
C GLY A 134 0.87 24.95 -12.94
N ASN A 135 0.39 24.05 -12.07
CA ASN A 135 0.95 23.81 -10.74
C ASN A 135 1.26 22.32 -10.54
N ILE A 136 2.21 21.80 -11.32
CA ILE A 136 2.62 20.39 -11.18
C ILE A 136 3.62 20.27 -10.01
N PRO A 137 3.39 19.38 -9.03
CA PRO A 137 4.30 19.17 -7.91
C PRO A 137 5.68 18.67 -8.34
N CYS A 138 6.73 19.25 -7.76
CA CYS A 138 8.10 18.74 -7.88
C CYS A 138 8.47 17.81 -6.71
N GLU A 139 9.62 17.13 -6.79
CA GLU A 139 10.10 16.21 -5.74
C GLU A 139 10.17 16.86 -4.34
N ALA A 140 10.65 18.11 -4.26
CA ALA A 140 10.72 18.86 -3.01
C ALA A 140 9.34 19.06 -2.37
N THR A 141 8.28 19.14 -3.17
CA THR A 141 6.89 19.27 -2.69
C THR A 141 6.49 18.04 -1.88
N PHE A 142 6.81 16.83 -2.38
CA PHE A 142 6.53 15.58 -1.68
C PHE A 142 7.33 15.44 -0.39
N THR A 143 8.61 15.82 -0.41
CA THR A 143 9.45 15.78 0.79
C THR A 143 8.92 16.73 1.87
N ASN A 144 8.50 17.94 1.48
CA ASN A 144 7.90 18.91 2.40
C ASN A 144 6.55 18.42 2.94
N PHE A 145 5.74 17.77 2.09
CA PHE A 145 4.49 17.15 2.50
C PHE A 145 4.70 16.04 3.53
N LYS A 146 5.67 15.14 3.29
CA LYS A 146 6.04 14.07 4.21
C LYS A 146 6.48 14.60 5.57
N LYS A 147 7.35 15.62 5.57
CA LYS A 147 7.79 16.31 6.79
C LYS A 147 6.64 17.01 7.51
N ARG A 148 5.71 17.63 6.77
CA ARG A 148 4.55 18.34 7.35
C ARG A 148 3.63 17.38 8.08
N LEU A 149 3.28 16.25 7.46
CA LEU A 149 2.39 15.25 8.06
C LEU A 149 3.06 14.54 9.25
N GLY A 150 4.32 14.14 9.08
CA GLY A 150 4.98 13.26 10.04
C GLY A 150 4.36 11.85 10.05
N GLU A 151 4.98 10.96 10.82
CA GLU A 151 4.60 9.54 10.85
C GLU A 151 3.20 9.32 11.42
N GLU A 152 2.83 10.06 12.48
CA GLU A 152 1.56 9.89 13.19
C GLU A 152 0.35 10.09 12.27
N LEU A 153 0.33 11.16 11.46
CA LEU A 153 -0.79 11.44 10.56
C LEU A 153 -0.83 10.48 9.37
N TYR A 154 0.33 10.06 8.86
CA TYR A 154 0.38 9.03 7.83
C TYR A 154 -0.21 7.71 8.33
N ASN A 155 0.13 7.31 9.55
CA ASN A 155 -0.43 6.11 10.17
C ASN A 155 -1.94 6.24 10.38
N GLN A 156 -2.45 7.41 10.79
CA GLN A 156 -3.90 7.64 10.90
C GLN A 156 -4.62 7.50 9.56
N ILE A 157 -4.06 8.06 8.47
CA ILE A 157 -4.61 7.88 7.12
C ILE A 157 -4.59 6.39 6.73
N PHE A 158 -3.49 5.69 7.00
CA PHE A 158 -3.37 4.27 6.70
C PHE A 158 -4.37 3.42 7.49
N HIS A 159 -4.58 3.70 8.77
CA HIS A 159 -5.57 3.02 9.60
C HIS A 159 -7.00 3.22 9.06
N ALA A 160 -7.33 4.41 8.57
CA ALA A 160 -8.62 4.64 7.92
C ALA A 160 -8.77 3.80 6.63
N LEU A 161 -7.71 3.65 5.83
CA LEU A 161 -7.73 2.77 4.65
C LEU A 161 -7.85 1.28 5.02
N VAL A 162 -7.18 0.85 6.09
CA VAL A 162 -7.31 -0.52 6.62
C VAL A 162 -8.72 -0.78 7.12
N GLU A 163 -9.34 0.19 7.81
CA GLU A 163 -10.73 0.13 8.26
C GLU A 163 -11.71 0.01 7.07
N ILE A 164 -11.45 0.70 5.95
CA ILE A 164 -12.22 0.51 4.70
C ILE A 164 -12.08 -0.94 4.22
N ALA A 165 -10.86 -1.45 4.12
CA ALA A 165 -10.59 -2.79 3.61
C ALA A 165 -11.16 -3.90 4.52
N GLU A 166 -11.15 -3.71 5.84
CA GLU A 166 -11.83 -4.56 6.81
C GLU A 166 -13.34 -4.57 6.58
N ARG A 167 -13.98 -3.40 6.54
CA ARG A 167 -15.44 -3.29 6.38
C ARG A 167 -15.93 -3.83 5.03
N LEU A 168 -15.09 -3.78 4.01
CA LEU A 168 -15.34 -4.42 2.72
C LEU A 168 -15.31 -5.95 2.79
N GLY A 169 -14.67 -6.51 3.82
CA GLY A 169 -14.45 -7.94 3.97
C GLY A 169 -13.25 -8.46 3.17
N PHE A 170 -12.34 -7.57 2.73
CA PHE A 170 -11.08 -7.97 2.09
C PHE A 170 -10.05 -8.44 3.11
N LEU A 171 -10.07 -7.84 4.30
CA LEU A 171 -9.24 -8.26 5.42
C LEU A 171 -10.07 -9.12 6.36
N SER A 172 -9.62 -10.34 6.59
CA SER A 172 -10.03 -11.09 7.77
C SER A 172 -8.85 -11.10 8.73
N TYR A 173 -8.99 -10.53 9.94
CA TYR A 173 -8.00 -10.67 11.02
C TYR A 173 -7.89 -12.10 11.56
N LYS A 174 -8.38 -13.10 10.82
CA LYS A 174 -7.88 -14.46 10.99
C LYS A 174 -6.40 -14.40 10.67
N ILE A 175 -5.61 -14.35 11.73
CA ILE A 175 -4.18 -14.60 11.71
C ILE A 175 -4.01 -15.95 11.00
N ILE A 176 -3.80 -15.92 9.69
CA ILE A 176 -3.11 -17.00 9.01
C ILE A 176 -1.71 -16.79 9.52
N ALA A 177 -1.31 -17.54 10.55
CA ALA A 177 0.07 -17.63 10.94
C ALA A 177 0.86 -17.78 9.65
N THR A 178 1.66 -16.78 9.31
CA THR A 178 2.55 -16.88 8.16
C THR A 178 3.43 -18.06 8.48
N ASP A 179 3.23 -19.17 7.77
CA ASP A 179 4.16 -20.28 7.71
C ASP A 179 5.42 -19.74 7.05
N GLY A 180 6.19 -18.96 7.82
CA GLY A 180 7.62 -19.06 7.71
C GLY A 180 7.89 -20.50 8.09
N THR A 181 8.06 -21.35 7.08
CA THR A 181 8.56 -22.71 7.27
C THR A 181 9.85 -22.60 8.07
N LEU A 182 9.72 -22.65 9.39
CA LEU A 182 10.79 -22.98 10.30
C LEU A 182 11.07 -24.43 9.99
N PHE A 183 11.89 -24.67 8.98
CA PHE A 183 12.56 -25.95 8.89
C PHE A 183 13.26 -26.13 10.24
N PRO A 184 12.98 -27.22 10.98
CA PRO A 184 13.88 -27.64 12.04
C PRO A 184 15.17 -28.03 11.33
N THR A 185 16.00 -27.04 11.05
CA THR A 185 17.40 -27.32 10.84
C THR A 185 17.84 -27.92 12.16
N ASN A 186 18.46 -29.10 12.09
CA ASN A 186 19.16 -29.71 13.22
C ASN A 186 20.41 -28.87 13.52
N ALA A 187 20.22 -27.57 13.71
CA ALA A 187 21.18 -26.66 14.28
C ALA A 187 21.28 -27.06 15.74
N ARG A 188 22.08 -28.09 16.01
CA ARG A 188 22.69 -28.34 17.32
C ARG A 188 23.67 -27.22 17.68
N TYR A 189 23.35 -25.98 17.35
CA TYR A 189 24.07 -24.84 17.84
C TYR A 189 23.60 -24.62 19.28
N LYS A 190 24.23 -25.37 20.19
CA LYS A 190 24.36 -24.93 21.59
C LYS A 190 25.24 -23.70 21.56
N GLY A 191 24.66 -22.55 21.20
CA GLY A 191 25.38 -21.29 21.22
C GLY A 191 25.97 -21.09 22.60
N CYS A 192 27.25 -20.75 22.65
CA CYS A 192 27.87 -20.27 23.86
C CYS A 192 27.07 -19.05 24.33
N THR A 193 26.47 -19.11 25.51
CA THR A 193 25.78 -17.95 26.11
C THR A 193 26.73 -16.80 26.42
N TRP A 194 28.04 -17.05 26.34
CA TRP A 194 29.09 -16.07 26.54
C TRP A 194 29.65 -15.68 25.17
N PHE A 195 29.22 -14.51 24.68
CA PHE A 195 29.74 -13.86 23.47
C PHE A 195 31.21 -13.43 23.69
N GLU A 196 32.12 -14.39 23.76
CA GLU A 196 33.56 -14.13 23.81
C GLU A 196 34.12 -13.92 22.40
N LYS A 197 35.20 -13.13 22.29
CA LYS A 197 35.82 -12.75 21.00
C LYS A 197 36.26 -13.94 20.13
N GLY A 198 36.37 -15.15 20.69
CA GLY A 198 36.69 -16.38 19.95
C GLY A 198 35.52 -16.99 19.14
N CYS A 199 34.27 -16.53 19.34
CA CYS A 199 33.10 -17.09 18.65
C CYS A 199 32.79 -16.46 17.29
N ASN A 200 33.58 -15.49 16.83
CA ASN A 200 33.26 -14.70 15.64
C ASN A 200 33.42 -15.43 14.30
N CYS A 201 34.07 -16.60 14.25
CA CYS A 201 34.33 -17.31 12.99
C CYS A 201 34.22 -18.83 13.18
N VAL A 202 32.99 -19.37 13.15
CA VAL A 202 32.80 -20.81 12.85
C VAL A 202 32.67 -20.93 11.34
N GLU A 203 33.72 -21.42 10.69
CA GLU A 203 33.73 -21.59 9.24
C GLU A 203 32.86 -22.79 8.85
N PHE A 204 31.76 -22.54 8.15
CA PHE A 204 30.83 -23.58 7.73
C PHE A 204 31.24 -24.17 6.38
N VAL A 205 32.02 -25.25 6.40
CA VAL A 205 32.48 -25.93 5.19
C VAL A 205 31.46 -27.01 4.75
N GLY A 206 31.09 -27.02 3.47
CA GLY A 206 30.37 -28.14 2.85
C GLY A 206 28.84 -28.15 3.02
N ILE A 207 28.22 -27.07 3.51
CA ILE A 207 26.75 -26.97 3.66
C ILE A 207 26.04 -27.15 2.32
N ILE A 208 26.53 -26.49 1.26
CA ILE A 208 25.88 -26.47 -0.05
C ILE A 208 25.83 -27.88 -0.65
N ASP A 209 26.90 -28.65 -0.52
CA ASP A 209 26.94 -30.04 -1.02
C ASP A 209 26.00 -30.95 -0.25
N ASN A 210 25.86 -30.73 1.06
CA ASN A 210 24.97 -31.50 1.91
C ASN A 210 23.50 -31.22 1.58
N VAL A 211 23.15 -29.96 1.32
CA VAL A 211 21.82 -29.55 0.86
C VAL A 211 21.53 -30.14 -0.52
N ARG A 212 22.45 -30.04 -1.47
CA ARG A 212 22.30 -30.62 -2.81
C ARG A 212 22.07 -32.13 -2.77
N ARG A 213 22.80 -32.85 -1.91
CA ARG A 213 22.65 -34.30 -1.76
C ARG A 213 21.27 -34.67 -1.22
N ARG A 214 20.75 -33.93 -0.24
CA ARG A 214 19.41 -34.14 0.34
C ARG A 214 18.28 -33.83 -0.64
N VAL A 215 18.40 -32.74 -1.40
CA VAL A 215 17.43 -32.40 -2.44
C VAL A 215 17.40 -33.49 -3.52
N ARG A 216 18.58 -33.95 -3.95
CA ARG A 216 18.69 -35.01 -4.97
C ARG A 216 18.13 -36.36 -4.48
N TYR A 217 18.34 -36.70 -3.21
CA TYR A 217 17.74 -37.89 -2.59
C TYR A 217 16.20 -37.85 -2.64
N ARG A 218 15.59 -36.70 -2.30
CA ARG A 218 14.13 -36.49 -2.33
C ARG A 218 13.52 -36.57 -3.71
N LEU A 219 14.21 -36.01 -4.72
CA LEU A 219 13.77 -36.09 -6.10
C LEU A 219 13.75 -37.54 -6.61
N ASN A 220 14.63 -38.39 -6.09
CA ASN A 220 14.73 -39.80 -6.49
C ASN A 220 13.75 -40.72 -5.75
N HIS A 221 13.27 -40.33 -4.56
CA HIS A 221 12.35 -41.13 -3.73
C HIS A 221 11.17 -40.25 -3.27
N PRO A 222 10.28 -39.84 -4.19
CA PRO A 222 9.19 -38.92 -3.88
C PRO A 222 8.09 -39.53 -3.00
N ASP A 223 7.98 -40.86 -2.95
CA ASP A 223 6.92 -41.59 -2.26
C ASP A 223 7.21 -41.86 -0.76
N GLU A 224 8.42 -41.54 -0.29
CA GLU A 224 8.78 -41.63 1.12
C GLU A 224 8.26 -40.39 1.90
N GLU A 225 7.03 -40.50 2.43
CA GLU A 225 6.51 -39.58 3.46
C GLU A 225 7.34 -39.68 4.75
N VAL A 226 7.70 -38.53 5.33
CA VAL A 226 8.47 -38.51 6.58
C VAL A 226 7.59 -38.97 7.74
N LEU A 227 7.72 -40.25 8.09
CA LEU A 227 7.32 -40.80 9.38
C LEU A 227 8.27 -40.27 10.47
N HIS A 228 8.08 -39.03 10.89
CA HIS A 228 8.51 -38.54 12.20
C HIS A 228 7.30 -37.99 12.97
N LYS A 229 6.33 -38.89 13.20
CA LYS A 229 5.70 -38.99 14.53
C LYS A 229 6.71 -39.73 15.39
N GLU A 230 7.22 -39.08 16.44
CA GLU A 230 7.37 -39.61 17.81
C GLU A 230 8.27 -38.68 18.65
N ILE A 231 7.59 -38.02 19.62
CA ILE A 231 8.04 -37.42 20.90
C ILE A 231 9.07 -36.29 20.83
#